data_AF-A0A401QIL6-F1
#
_entry.id   AF-A0A401QIL6-F1
#
_cell.length_a   1.000
_cell.length_b   1.000
_cell.length_c   1.000
_cell.angle_alpha   90.00
_cell.angle_beta   90.00
_cell.angle_gamma   90.00
#
_symmetry.space_group_name_H-M   'P 1'
#
loop_
_entity.id
_entity.type
_entity.pdbx_description
1 polymer ?
#
loop_
_entity_poly.entity_id
_entity_poly.type
_entity_poly.pdbx_seq_one_letter_code
_entity_poly.pdbx_strand_id
1 'polypeptide(L)'
;GEHILKMAEMCRRLETEEEKVLPFYASSLTPEEENKVQYLMIMQPCEELAEVMMDYVALEQFWKRYNKVLLDQVVLQQEKRTLLQENRHLRQLLKQYLDGISVNEEILSNLNPLIVINNKTNVKMSMPVIESAASKPVYNVIEAAHIINHTV
;
A
#
# COMPACT_ATOMS: atom_id res chain seq x y z
N GLY A 1 -14.26 -23.88 -26.78
CA GLY A 1 -15.25 -22.82 -26.52
C GLY A 1 -15.90 -22.97 -25.15
N GLU A 2 -16.67 -24.03 -24.92
CA GLU A 2 -17.48 -24.23 -23.70
C GLU A 2 -16.70 -24.10 -22.38
N HIS A 3 -15.49 -24.65 -22.30
CA HIS A 3 -14.67 -24.56 -21.09
C HIS A 3 -14.29 -23.11 -20.73
N ILE A 4 -13.98 -22.29 -21.73
CA ILE A 4 -13.64 -20.87 -21.54
C ILE A 4 -14.86 -20.10 -21.01
N LEU A 5 -16.05 -20.40 -21.54
CA LEU A 5 -17.30 -19.78 -21.08
C LEU A 5 -17.62 -20.15 -19.63
N LYS A 6 -17.47 -21.43 -19.26
CA LYS A 6 -17.65 -21.87 -17.86
C LYS A 6 -16.65 -21.18 -16.92
N MET A 7 -15.39 -21.06 -17.34
CA MET A 7 -14.39 -20.36 -16.53
C MET A 7 -14.72 -18.88 -16.38
N ALA A 8 -15.11 -18.22 -17.47
CA ALA A 8 -15.52 -16.82 -17.45
C ALA A 8 -16.73 -16.59 -16.53
N GLU A 9 -17.72 -17.49 -16.54
CA GLU A 9 -18.88 -17.43 -15.65
C GLU A 9 -18.47 -17.58 -14.17
N MET A 10 -17.60 -18.54 -13.86
CA MET A 10 -17.09 -18.72 -12.50
C MET A 10 -16.30 -17.50 -12.01
N CYS A 11 -15.43 -16.94 -12.85
CA CYS A 11 -14.68 -15.72 -12.52
C CYS A 11 -15.62 -14.53 -12.32
N ARG A 12 -16.66 -14.40 -13.16
CA ARG A 12 -17.64 -13.30 -13.09
C ARG A 12 -18.39 -13.24 -11.76
N ARG A 13 -18.53 -14.37 -11.06
CA ARG A 13 -19.14 -14.39 -9.72
C ARG A 13 -18.30 -13.69 -8.65
N LEU A 14 -17.00 -13.55 -8.87
CA LEU A 14 -16.05 -12.94 -7.93
C LEU A 14 -15.81 -11.46 -8.23
N GLU A 15 -16.30 -10.96 -9.35
CA GLU A 15 -16.18 -9.55 -9.76
C GLU A 15 -17.10 -8.66 -8.92
N THR A 16 -16.68 -7.42 -8.72
CA THR A 16 -17.53 -6.41 -8.07
C THR A 16 -18.69 -6.00 -8.98
N GLU A 17 -19.75 -5.43 -8.41
CA GLU A 17 -20.86 -4.91 -9.21
C GLU A 17 -20.40 -3.80 -10.18
N GLU A 18 -19.45 -2.98 -9.75
CA GLU A 18 -18.82 -1.97 -10.61
C GLU A 18 -18.14 -2.61 -11.82
N GLU A 19 -17.32 -3.65 -11.61
CA GLU A 19 -16.62 -4.36 -12.70
C GLU A 19 -17.56 -5.10 -13.66
N LYS A 20 -18.75 -5.48 -13.20
CA LYS A 20 -19.79 -6.12 -14.03
C LYS A 20 -20.51 -5.11 -14.91
N VAL A 21 -20.70 -3.88 -14.42
CA VAL A 21 -21.41 -2.80 -15.11
C VAL A 21 -20.47 -1.99 -16.00
N LEU A 22 -19.24 -1.75 -15.54
CA LEU A 22 -18.16 -1.04 -16.24
C LEU A 22 -16.91 -1.93 -16.33
N PRO A 23 -16.89 -2.93 -17.23
CA PRO A 23 -15.75 -3.85 -17.37
C PRO A 23 -14.50 -3.20 -17.96
N PHE A 24 -14.66 -2.03 -18.61
CA PHE A 24 -13.61 -1.32 -19.30
C PHE A 24 -13.46 0.07 -18.69
N TYR A 25 -12.31 0.28 -18.04
CA TYR A 25 -11.97 1.56 -17.42
C TYR A 25 -11.69 2.62 -18.48
N ALA A 26 -11.91 3.88 -18.09
CA ALA A 26 -11.46 5.01 -18.88
C ALA A 26 -9.94 4.91 -19.08
N SER A 27 -9.50 5.25 -20.28
CA SER A 27 -8.08 5.38 -20.59
C SER A 27 -7.45 6.38 -19.63
N SER A 28 -6.33 5.98 -19.00
CA SER A 28 -5.50 6.87 -18.22
C SER A 28 -4.48 7.63 -19.07
N LEU A 29 -4.46 7.35 -20.38
CA LEU A 29 -3.57 7.99 -21.32
C LEU A 29 -4.04 9.41 -21.62
N THR A 30 -3.08 10.30 -21.78
CA THR A 30 -3.35 11.63 -22.32
C THR A 30 -3.73 11.54 -23.81
N PRO A 31 -4.45 12.53 -24.36
CA PRO A 31 -4.81 12.53 -25.78
C PRO A 31 -3.60 12.39 -26.72
N GLU A 32 -2.44 12.92 -26.32
CA GLU A 32 -1.19 12.80 -27.06
C GLU A 32 -0.67 11.35 -27.09
N GLU A 33 -0.77 10.64 -25.98
CA GLU A 33 -0.38 9.24 -25.87
C GLU A 33 -1.34 8.32 -26.62
N GLU A 34 -2.65 8.60 -26.56
CA GLU A 34 -3.65 7.88 -27.35
C GLU A 34 -3.37 7.99 -28.85
N ASN A 35 -3.07 9.21 -29.33
CA ASN A 35 -2.69 9.45 -30.72
C ASN A 35 -1.40 8.69 -31.10
N LYS A 36 -0.42 8.62 -30.20
CA LYS A 36 0.81 7.83 -30.42
C LYS A 36 0.52 6.35 -30.51
N VAL A 37 -0.29 5.79 -29.61
CA VAL A 37 -0.68 4.37 -29.64
C VAL A 37 -1.40 4.06 -30.95
N GLN A 38 -2.34 4.91 -31.36
CA GLN A 38 -3.08 4.75 -32.60
C GLN A 38 -2.17 4.81 -33.83
N TYR A 39 -1.20 5.73 -33.85
CA TYR A 39 -0.19 5.79 -34.91
C TYR A 39 0.66 4.51 -34.97
N LEU A 40 1.14 4.03 -33.81
CA LEU A 40 1.96 2.81 -33.72
C LEU A 40 1.20 1.55 -34.14
N MET A 41 -0.11 1.47 -33.89
CA MET A 41 -0.95 0.35 -34.35
C MET A 41 -1.09 0.28 -35.88
N ILE A 42 -0.96 1.41 -36.58
CA ILE A 42 -1.07 1.48 -38.05
C ILE A 42 0.29 1.20 -38.72
N MET A 43 1.38 1.49 -38.01
CA MET A 43 2.74 1.23 -38.51
C MET A 43 3.04 -0.26 -38.51
N GLN A 44 3.73 -0.73 -39.55
CA GLN A 44 4.16 -2.12 -39.61
C GLN A 44 5.16 -2.42 -38.48
N PRO A 45 4.98 -3.50 -37.70
CA PRO A 45 5.94 -3.89 -36.67
C PRO A 45 7.31 -4.19 -37.32
N CYS A 46 8.38 -3.65 -36.73
CA CYS A 46 9.76 -3.89 -37.18
C CYS A 46 10.41 -5.07 -36.43
N GLU A 47 9.89 -5.41 -35.26
CA GLU A 47 10.43 -6.44 -34.35
C GLU A 47 9.53 -7.67 -34.33
N GLU A 48 10.12 -8.87 -34.27
CA GLU A 48 9.41 -10.16 -34.24
C GLU A 48 8.41 -10.26 -33.08
N LEU A 49 8.78 -9.74 -31.90
CA LEU A 49 7.88 -9.72 -30.73
C LEU A 49 6.66 -8.84 -30.99
N ALA A 50 6.85 -7.68 -31.63
CA ALA A 50 5.77 -6.76 -31.92
C ALA A 50 4.81 -7.34 -32.97
N GLU A 51 5.30 -8.12 -33.92
CA GLU A 51 4.48 -8.86 -34.88
C GLU A 51 3.60 -9.90 -34.17
N VAL A 52 4.17 -10.70 -33.27
CA VAL A 52 3.39 -11.66 -32.46
C VAL A 52 2.39 -10.96 -31.55
N MET A 53 2.72 -9.79 -31.00
CA MET A 53 1.79 -9.02 -30.17
C MET A 53 0.57 -8.53 -30.95
N MET A 54 0.66 -8.34 -32.27
CA MET A 54 -0.49 -7.96 -33.10
C MET A 54 -1.60 -9.02 -33.07
N ASP A 55 -1.24 -10.32 -32.97
CA ASP A 55 -2.20 -11.42 -32.87
C ASP A 55 -3.06 -11.35 -31.59
N TYR A 56 -2.59 -10.62 -30.57
CA TYR A 56 -3.25 -10.50 -29.26
C TYR A 56 -3.91 -9.15 -29.02
N VAL A 57 -4.00 -8.28 -30.03
CA VAL A 57 -4.66 -6.96 -29.90
C VAL A 57 -6.11 -7.10 -29.43
N ALA A 58 -6.83 -8.15 -29.87
CA ALA A 58 -8.19 -8.43 -29.42
C ALA A 58 -8.30 -8.73 -27.91
N LEU A 59 -7.20 -9.08 -27.24
CA LEU A 59 -7.13 -9.36 -25.81
C LEU A 59 -6.69 -8.13 -24.97
N GLU A 60 -6.49 -6.96 -25.57
CA GLU A 60 -6.05 -5.76 -24.85
C GLU A 60 -6.94 -5.45 -23.64
N GLN A 61 -8.26 -5.49 -23.82
CA GLN A 61 -9.22 -5.24 -22.75
C GLN A 61 -9.18 -6.30 -21.65
N PHE A 62 -8.94 -7.57 -22.02
CA PHE A 62 -8.75 -8.65 -21.05
C PHE A 62 -7.53 -8.38 -20.17
N TRP A 63 -6.40 -8.01 -20.79
CA TRP A 63 -5.16 -7.72 -20.06
C TRP A 63 -5.28 -6.47 -19.18
N LYS A 64 -5.97 -5.41 -19.66
CA LYS A 64 -6.28 -4.24 -18.82
C LYS A 64 -7.03 -4.63 -17.55
N ARG A 65 -8.07 -5.45 -17.69
CA ARG A 65 -8.88 -5.91 -16.56
C ARG A 65 -8.09 -6.83 -15.61
N TYR A 66 -7.31 -7.75 -16.17
CA TYR A 66 -6.45 -8.63 -15.39
C TYR A 66 -5.41 -7.85 -14.58
N ASN A 67 -4.71 -6.90 -15.23
CA ASN A 67 -3.69 -6.08 -14.58
C ASN A 67 -4.29 -5.20 -13.47
N LYS A 68 -5.50 -4.66 -13.68
CA LYS A 68 -6.22 -3.91 -12.64
C LYS A 68 -6.46 -4.77 -11.41
N VAL A 69 -7.06 -5.96 -11.58
CA VAL A 69 -7.35 -6.86 -10.44
C VAL A 69 -6.06 -7.31 -9.74
N LEU A 70 -4.97 -7.51 -10.48
CA LEU A 70 -3.67 -7.82 -9.91
C LEU A 70 -3.14 -6.68 -9.03
N LEU A 71 -3.25 -5.43 -9.48
CA LEU A 71 -2.89 -4.26 -8.67
C LEU A 71 -3.74 -4.17 -7.40
N ASP A 72 -5.05 -4.34 -7.53
CA ASP A 72 -5.96 -4.34 -6.38
C ASP A 72 -5.63 -5.43 -5.37
N GLN A 73 -5.31 -6.64 -5.86
CA GLN A 73 -4.89 -7.74 -5.00
C GLN A 73 -3.65 -7.37 -4.18
N VAL A 74 -2.64 -6.77 -4.82
CA VAL A 74 -1.42 -6.34 -4.14
C VAL A 74 -1.72 -5.26 -3.10
N VAL A 75 -2.57 -4.29 -3.43
CA VAL A 75 -3.01 -3.22 -2.50
C VAL A 75 -3.73 -3.82 -1.29
N LEU A 76 -4.70 -4.71 -1.50
CA LEU A 76 -5.45 -5.36 -0.43
C LEU A 76 -4.56 -6.23 0.46
N GLN A 77 -3.59 -6.94 -0.11
CA GLN A 77 -2.60 -7.71 0.66
C GLN A 77 -1.76 -6.81 1.55
N GLN A 78 -1.33 -5.67 1.02
CA GLN A 78 -0.54 -4.68 1.73
C GLN A 78 -1.35 -4.05 2.87
N GLU A 79 -2.60 -3.67 2.62
CA GLU A 79 -3.51 -3.10 3.62
C GLU A 79 -3.78 -4.10 4.75
N LYS A 80 -4.10 -5.36 4.41
CA LYS A 80 -4.27 -6.44 5.40
C LYS A 80 -3.04 -6.57 6.31
N ARG A 81 -1.83 -6.51 5.73
CA ARG A 81 -0.59 -6.60 6.49
C ARG A 81 -0.44 -5.44 7.48
N THR A 82 -0.75 -4.22 7.04
CA THR A 82 -0.73 -3.02 7.89
C THR A 82 -1.74 -3.15 9.03
N LEU A 83 -3.01 -3.49 8.74
CA LEU A 83 -4.05 -3.66 9.75
C LEU A 83 -3.70 -4.74 10.78
N LEU A 84 -3.05 -5.84 10.36
CA LEU A 84 -2.57 -6.87 11.29
C LEU A 84 -1.40 -6.41 12.16
N GLN A 85 -0.54 -5.52 11.66
CA GLN A 85 0.53 -4.92 12.47
C GLN A 85 -0.07 -3.95 13.50
N GLU A 86 -0.98 -3.08 13.08
CA GLU A 86 -1.69 -2.15 13.97
C GLU A 86 -2.49 -2.90 15.04
N ASN A 87 -3.24 -3.94 14.66
CA ASN A 87 -4.01 -4.72 15.64
C ASN A 87 -3.10 -5.38 16.68
N ARG A 88 -1.93 -5.90 16.27
CA ARG A 88 -0.94 -6.45 17.20
C ARG A 88 -0.40 -5.38 18.13
N HIS A 89 -0.06 -4.20 17.59
CA HIS A 89 0.43 -3.09 18.38
C HIS A 89 -0.61 -2.60 19.40
N LEU A 90 -1.86 -2.44 18.99
CA LEU A 90 -2.97 -2.04 19.88
C LEU A 90 -3.19 -3.08 21.00
N ARG A 91 -3.12 -4.37 20.69
CA ARG A 91 -3.21 -5.43 21.70
C ARG A 91 -2.03 -5.40 22.69
N GLN A 92 -0.83 -5.11 22.22
CA GLN A 92 0.34 -4.94 23.08
C GLN A 92 0.20 -3.71 23.98
N LEU A 93 -0.25 -2.58 23.44
CA LEU A 93 -0.48 -1.37 24.21
C LEU A 93 -1.57 -1.57 25.26
N LEU A 94 -2.65 -2.27 24.90
CA LEU A 94 -3.70 -2.64 25.84
C LEU A 94 -3.18 -3.56 26.94
N LYS A 95 -2.36 -4.56 26.60
CA LYS A 95 -1.72 -5.43 27.60
C LYS A 95 -0.85 -4.61 28.54
N GLN A 96 0.01 -3.75 28.00
CA GLN A 96 0.87 -2.86 28.79
C GLN A 96 0.05 -1.94 29.71
N TYR A 97 -1.08 -1.41 29.23
CA TYR A 97 -1.98 -0.59 30.05
C TYR A 97 -2.56 -1.41 31.21
N LEU A 98 -3.07 -2.61 30.94
CA LEU A 98 -3.61 -3.51 31.97
C LEU A 98 -2.53 -3.93 32.99
N ASP A 99 -1.31 -4.20 32.53
CA ASP A 99 -0.17 -4.48 33.40
C ASP A 99 0.24 -3.24 34.23
N GLY A 100 -0.02 -2.03 33.74
CA GLY A 100 0.24 -0.78 34.47
C GLY A 100 -0.76 -0.49 35.60
N ILE A 101 -2.00 -0.99 35.49
CA ILE A 101 -3.06 -0.77 36.49
C ILE A 101 -3.35 -1.98 37.39
N SER A 102 -2.96 -3.18 36.97
CA SER A 102 -3.14 -4.42 37.74
C SER A 102 -1.79 -4.94 38.24
N VAL A 103 -1.75 -5.47 39.46
CA VAL A 103 -0.55 -6.08 40.01
C VAL A 103 -0.64 -7.58 39.82
N ASN A 104 0.28 -8.13 39.03
CA ASN A 104 0.34 -9.56 38.71
C ASN A 104 1.75 -10.11 39.03
N GLU A 105 1.87 -11.41 39.29
CA GLU A 105 3.14 -12.04 39.67
C GLU A 105 4.21 -11.93 38.56
N GLU A 106 3.80 -12.04 37.29
CA GLU A 106 4.67 -11.81 36.13
C GLU A 106 5.25 -10.39 36.12
N ILE A 107 4.49 -9.38 36.56
CA ILE A 107 4.92 -7.98 36.57
C ILE A 107 5.95 -7.74 37.66
N LEU A 108 5.74 -8.35 38.84
CA LEU A 108 6.68 -8.27 39.97
C LEU A 108 8.01 -8.97 39.70
N SER A 109 7.99 -10.03 38.88
CA SER A 109 9.21 -10.75 38.45
C SER A 109 10.04 -9.99 37.41
N ASN A 110 9.40 -9.12 36.62
CA ASN A 110 10.03 -8.31 35.58
C ASN A 110 10.41 -6.90 36.08
N LEU A 111 11.22 -6.16 35.31
CA LEU A 111 11.55 -4.77 35.62
C LEU A 111 10.28 -3.91 35.61
N ASN A 112 9.87 -3.42 36.78
CA ASN A 112 8.65 -2.66 36.98
C ASN A 112 8.91 -1.39 37.82
N PRO A 113 8.10 -0.33 37.67
CA PRO A 113 8.22 0.88 38.49
C PRO A 113 7.59 0.73 39.89
N LEU A 114 6.97 -0.41 40.20
CA LEU A 114 6.28 -0.66 41.47
C LEU A 114 7.26 -0.97 42.61
N ILE A 115 8.49 -1.40 42.29
CA ILE A 115 9.54 -1.73 43.26
C ILE A 115 10.63 -0.66 43.23
N VAL A 116 10.78 0.06 44.35
CA VAL A 116 11.84 1.07 44.56
C VAL A 116 12.71 0.62 45.73
N ILE A 117 14.01 0.47 45.48
CA ILE A 117 15.00 0.11 46.52
C ILE A 117 16.01 1.26 46.59
N ASN A 118 16.24 1.80 47.80
CA ASN A 118 17.18 2.90 48.03
C ASN A 118 16.98 4.09 47.08
N ASN A 119 15.72 4.53 46.93
CA ASN A 119 15.30 5.66 46.08
C ASN A 119 15.68 5.52 44.60
N LYS A 120 15.97 4.31 44.11
CA LYS A 120 16.26 4.03 42.70
C LYS A 120 15.19 3.09 42.15
N THR A 121 14.58 3.47 41.04
CA THR A 121 13.70 2.62 40.24
C THR A 121 14.55 1.79 39.28
N ASN A 122 14.09 0.58 38.95
CA ASN A 122 14.81 -0.31 38.03
C ASN A 122 14.37 -0.12 36.55
N VAL A 123 13.54 0.90 36.29
CA VAL A 123 12.99 1.21 34.96
C VAL A 123 13.32 2.66 34.59
N LYS A 124 13.77 2.87 33.35
CA LYS A 124 13.86 4.20 32.75
C LYS A 124 12.44 4.66 32.42
N MET A 125 11.90 5.56 33.24
CA MET A 125 10.59 6.16 33.01
C MET A 125 10.70 7.12 31.82
N SER A 126 10.51 6.63 30.59
CA SER A 126 10.16 7.50 29.47
C SER A 126 8.72 7.95 29.69
N MET A 127 8.51 9.19 30.10
CA MET A 127 7.17 9.78 30.08
C MET A 127 6.61 9.58 28.67
N PRO A 128 5.39 9.03 28.51
CA PRO A 128 4.71 9.14 27.24
C PRO A 128 4.51 10.64 27.03
N VAL A 129 5.24 11.19 26.06
CA VAL A 129 4.96 12.52 25.54
C VAL A 129 3.55 12.43 25.00
N ILE A 130 2.56 12.88 25.77
CA ILE A 130 1.30 13.34 25.20
C ILE A 130 1.77 14.45 24.27
N GLU A 131 1.80 14.18 22.96
CA GLU A 131 2.18 15.14 21.93
C GLU A 131 1.21 16.31 21.96
N SER A 132 1.44 17.24 22.89
CA SER A 132 0.92 18.58 22.84
C SER A 132 1.64 19.30 21.70
N ALA A 133 1.18 19.08 20.46
CA ALA A 133 1.49 19.87 19.27
C ALA A 133 2.94 20.41 19.20
N ALA A 134 3.93 19.59 19.52
CA ALA A 134 5.33 19.99 19.50
C ALA A 134 5.79 19.99 18.04
N SER A 135 5.70 21.18 17.43
CA SER A 135 6.46 21.65 16.28
C SER A 135 7.03 20.54 15.37
N LYS A 136 6.30 20.22 14.30
CA LYS A 136 6.88 19.46 13.18
C LYS A 136 8.22 20.10 12.79
N PRO A 137 9.30 19.34 12.58
CA PRO A 137 10.54 19.91 12.08
C PRO A 137 10.24 20.60 10.75
N VAL A 138 10.41 21.92 10.71
CA VAL A 138 10.32 22.69 9.48
C VAL A 138 11.56 22.33 8.67
N TYR A 139 11.39 21.52 7.64
CA TYR A 139 12.43 21.29 6.65
C TYR A 139 12.46 22.48 5.70
N ASN A 140 13.61 23.13 5.59
CA ASN A 140 13.82 24.13 4.53
C ASN A 140 13.93 23.37 3.21
N VAL A 141 12.86 23.36 2.42
CA VAL A 141 12.87 22.81 1.06
C VAL A 141 13.36 23.91 0.13
N ILE A 142 14.54 23.73 -0.44
CA ILE A 142 15.08 24.60 -1.49
C ILE A 142 14.91 23.84 -2.81
N GLU A 143 14.18 24.44 -3.77
CA GLU A 143 14.08 23.89 -5.12
C GLU A 143 15.48 23.78 -5.76
N ALA A 144 15.72 22.69 -6.49
CA ALA A 144 17.04 22.38 -7.08
C ALA A 144 17.61 23.50 -7.96
N ALA A 145 16.75 24.35 -8.55
CA ALA A 145 17.16 25.49 -9.38
C ALA A 145 17.86 26.62 -8.59
N HIS A 146 17.72 26.68 -7.27
CA HIS A 146 18.21 27.79 -6.44
C HIS A 146 19.53 27.51 -5.69
N ILE A 147 20.14 26.33 -5.84
CA ILE A 147 21.35 25.92 -5.11
C ILE A 147 22.61 26.72 -5.52
N ILE A 148 22.65 27.25 -6.75
CA ILE A 148 23.88 27.78 -7.36
C ILE A 148 24.33 29.11 -6.71
N ASN A 149 23.42 29.87 -6.07
CA ASN A 149 23.75 31.17 -5.47
C ASN A 149 24.48 31.08 -4.12
N HIS A 150 24.63 29.87 -3.54
CA HIS A 150 25.25 29.67 -2.24
C HIS A 150 26.59 28.93 -2.28
N THR A 151 27.13 28.64 -3.47
CA THR A 151 28.38 27.87 -3.65
C THR A 151 29.54 28.68 -4.25
N VAL A 152 29.51 30.01 -4.11
CA VAL A 152 30.65 30.88 -4.47
C VAL A 152 31.19 31.59 -3.23
#